data_AF-A0A959C8N0-F1
#
_entry.id   AF-A0A959C8N0-F1
#
_cell.length_a   1.000
_cell.length_b   1.000
_cell.length_c   1.000
_cell.angle_alpha   90.00
_cell.angle_beta   90.00
_cell.angle_gamma   90.00
#
_symmetry.space_group_name_H-M   'P 1'
#
loop_
_entity.id
_entity.type
_entity.pdbx_description
1 polymer ?
#
loop_
_entity_poly.entity_id
_entity_poly.type
_entity_poly.pdbx_seq_one_letter_code
_entity_poly.pdbx_strand_id
1 'polypeptide(L)'
;MTADDFYSYASILIFLPWALLILAPKWQYTEPVAFAAAIILLIAAAVFTFSYLAGAEGGGSLLSLEGFKNLFRSKEMLLTGWLNYLSFCLLVGTWQS
;
A
#
# COMPACT_ATOMS: atom_id res chain seq x y z
N MET A 1 -4.35 -10.55 12.65
CA MET A 1 -4.94 -10.40 11.29
C MET A 1 -3.97 -11.02 10.32
N THR A 2 -4.44 -11.82 9.38
CA THR A 2 -3.56 -12.40 8.34
C THR A 2 -3.27 -11.37 7.25
N ALA A 3 -2.22 -11.59 6.46
CA ALA A 3 -1.94 -10.76 5.28
C ALA A 3 -3.13 -10.77 4.29
N ASP A 4 -3.85 -11.89 4.21
CA ASP A 4 -5.02 -12.07 3.35
C ASP A 4 -6.19 -11.16 3.78
N ASP A 5 -6.43 -11.01 5.09
CA ASP A 5 -7.45 -10.08 5.62
C ASP A 5 -7.09 -8.62 5.25
N PHE A 6 -5.83 -8.23 5.46
CA PHE A 6 -5.38 -6.87 5.22
C PHE A 6 -5.45 -6.51 3.73
N TYR A 7 -5.09 -7.45 2.85
CA TYR A 7 -5.26 -7.31 1.41
C TYR A 7 -6.71 -7.00 1.04
N SER A 8 -7.66 -7.78 1.57
CA SER A 8 -9.08 -7.61 1.26
C SER A 8 -9.58 -6.24 1.72
N TYR A 9 -9.28 -5.85 2.95
CA TYR A 9 -9.70 -4.56 3.49
C TYR A 9 -9.08 -3.38 2.73
N ALA A 10 -7.78 -3.40 2.47
CA ALA A 10 -7.11 -2.32 1.73
C ALA A 10 -7.70 -2.16 0.31
N SER A 11 -7.98 -3.28 -0.36
CA SER A 11 -8.51 -3.28 -1.73
C SER A 11 -9.96 -2.77 -1.82
N ILE A 12 -10.75 -2.92 -0.75
CA ILE A 12 -12.13 -2.41 -0.70
C ILE A 12 -12.16 -0.95 -0.20
N LEU A 13 -11.40 -0.65 0.86
CA LEU A 13 -11.44 0.67 1.50
C LEU A 13 -10.82 1.76 0.62
N ILE A 14 -9.95 1.41 -0.33
CA ILE A 14 -9.35 2.38 -1.27
C ILE A 14 -10.40 3.11 -2.13
N PHE A 15 -11.58 2.53 -2.34
CA PHE A 15 -12.65 3.17 -3.09
C PHE A 15 -13.25 4.38 -2.36
N LEU A 16 -13.13 4.47 -1.03
CA LEU A 16 -13.67 5.60 -0.26
C LEU A 16 -12.95 6.92 -0.56
N PRO A 17 -11.61 7.03 -0.45
CA PRO A 17 -10.93 8.28 -0.78
C PRO A 17 -10.99 8.59 -2.29
N TRP A 18 -11.01 7.57 -3.17
CA TRP A 18 -11.26 7.80 -4.60
C TRP A 18 -12.66 8.36 -4.89
N ALA A 19 -13.69 7.85 -4.22
CA ALA A 19 -15.04 8.39 -4.34
C ALA A 19 -15.11 9.83 -3.86
N LEU A 20 -14.41 10.20 -2.79
CA LEU A 20 -14.31 11.59 -2.33
C LEU A 20 -13.63 12.49 -3.37
N LEU A 21 -12.52 12.04 -3.95
CA LEU A 21 -11.80 12.79 -4.99
C LEU A 21 -12.67 13.02 -6.23
N ILE A 22 -13.48 12.04 -6.63
CA ILE A 22 -14.34 12.14 -7.82
C ILE A 22 -15.62 12.96 -7.54
N LEU A 23 -16.31 12.69 -6.43
CA LEU A 23 -17.64 13.23 -6.15
C LEU A 23 -17.61 14.57 -5.40
N ALA A 24 -16.58 14.81 -4.60
CA ALA A 24 -16.47 15.98 -3.74
C ALA A 24 -15.05 16.60 -3.74
N PRO A 25 -14.47 16.93 -4.92
CA PRO A 25 -13.08 17.39 -5.03
C PRO A 25 -12.80 18.69 -4.25
N LYS A 26 -13.80 19.59 -4.14
CA LYS A 26 -13.66 20.89 -3.46
C LYS A 26 -13.98 20.85 -1.96
N TRP A 27 -14.24 19.67 -1.40
CA TRP A 27 -14.55 19.56 0.02
C TRP A 27 -13.28 19.66 0.84
N GLN A 28 -13.32 20.47 1.91
CA GLN A 28 -12.18 20.77 2.78
C GLN A 28 -11.48 19.55 3.39
N TYR A 29 -12.13 18.38 3.42
CA TYR A 29 -11.60 17.14 3.97
C TYR A 29 -11.16 16.12 2.92
N THR A 30 -11.43 16.33 1.63
CA THR A 30 -11.13 15.36 0.57
C THR A 30 -9.63 15.08 0.47
N GLU A 31 -8.82 16.13 0.32
CA GLU A 31 -7.36 16.02 0.23
C GLU A 31 -6.74 15.49 1.55
N PRO A 32 -7.07 16.01 2.75
CA PRO A 32 -6.57 15.45 4.01
C PRO A 32 -6.90 13.97 4.20
N VAL A 33 -8.12 13.53 3.87
CA VAL A 33 -8.55 12.14 4.03
C VAL A 33 -7.79 11.23 3.06
N ALA A 34 -7.67 11.64 1.79
CA ALA A 34 -6.95 10.85 0.80
C ALA A 34 -5.45 10.78 1.12
N PHE A 35 -4.85 11.88 1.56
CA PHE A 35 -3.46 11.88 2.01
C PHE A 35 -3.26 11.00 3.25
N ALA A 36 -4.13 11.10 4.26
CA ALA A 36 -4.07 10.26 5.45
C ALA A 36 -4.21 8.77 5.10
N ALA A 37 -5.12 8.41 4.21
CA ALA A 37 -5.29 7.04 3.73
C ALA A 37 -4.02 6.52 3.04
N ALA A 38 -3.37 7.34 2.19
CA ALA A 38 -2.10 6.98 1.57
C ALA A 38 -0.99 6.74 2.61
N ILE A 39 -0.84 7.64 3.60
CA ILE A 39 0.15 7.48 4.67
C ILE A 39 -0.09 6.20 5.49
N ILE A 40 -1.35 5.87 5.82
CA ILE A 40 -1.68 4.63 6.54
C ILE A 40 -1.24 3.40 5.73
N LEU A 41 -1.46 3.38 4.41
CA LEU A 41 -1.04 2.30 3.53
C LEU A 41 0.49 2.17 3.47
N LEU A 42 1.23 3.28 3.42
CA LEU A 42 2.69 3.27 3.46
C LEU A 42 3.24 2.76 4.79
N ILE A 43 2.66 3.19 5.91
CA ILE A 43 3.05 2.69 7.23
C ILE A 43 2.80 1.18 7.32
N ALA A 44 1.64 0.71 6.87
CA ALA A 44 1.34 -0.72 6.85
C ALA A 44 2.35 -1.50 5.99
N ALA A 45 2.68 -1.00 4.80
CA ALA A 45 3.69 -1.61 3.94
C ALA A 45 5.08 -1.64 4.59
N ALA A 46 5.48 -0.58 5.29
CA ALA A 46 6.73 -0.53 6.03
C ALA A 46 6.76 -1.56 7.17
N VAL A 47 5.65 -1.73 7.90
CA VAL A 47 5.53 -2.74 8.96
C VAL A 47 5.71 -4.16 8.40
N PHE A 48 4.99 -4.51 7.33
CA PHE A 48 5.13 -5.84 6.69
C PHE A 48 6.54 -6.07 6.14
N THR A 49 7.17 -5.03 5.58
CA THR A 49 8.57 -5.09 5.13
C THR A 49 9.51 -5.37 6.29
N PHE A 50 9.37 -4.63 7.39
CA PHE A 50 10.22 -4.80 8.57
C PHE A 50 10.02 -6.18 9.20
N SER A 51 8.78 -6.66 9.31
CA SER A 51 8.48 -8.00 9.81
C SER A 51 9.10 -9.10 8.95
N TYR A 52 9.10 -8.94 7.63
CA TYR A 52 9.78 -9.87 6.72
C TYR A 52 11.30 -9.84 6.89
N LEU A 53 11.91 -8.65 6.93
CA LEU A 53 13.36 -8.49 7.07
C LEU A 53 13.90 -8.93 8.44
N ALA A 54 13.07 -8.85 9.48
CA ALA A 54 13.39 -9.37 10.81
C ALA A 54 13.31 -10.91 10.86
N GLY A 55 12.66 -11.54 9.88
CA GLY A 55 12.66 -12.99 9.69
C GLY A 55 14.01 -13.48 9.12
N ALA A 56 14.43 -14.68 9.53
CA ALA A 56 15.69 -15.28 9.08
C ALA A 56 15.67 -15.76 7.59
N GLU A 57 14.57 -15.57 6.87
CA GLU A 57 14.39 -15.97 5.47
C GLU A 57 14.92 -14.90 4.50
N GLY A 58 16.17 -14.48 4.70
CA GLY A 58 16.85 -13.49 3.86
C GLY A 58 17.35 -14.08 2.54
N GLY A 59 16.46 -14.34 1.58
CA GLY A 59 16.81 -14.85 0.24
C GLY A 59 16.55 -13.88 -0.91
N GLY A 60 16.12 -12.66 -0.62
CA GLY A 60 15.61 -11.70 -1.59
C GLY A 60 16.56 -10.54 -1.91
N SER A 61 16.52 -10.03 -3.15
CA SER A 61 17.25 -8.82 -3.56
C SER A 61 16.37 -7.94 -4.43
N LEU A 62 16.28 -6.64 -4.11
CA LEU A 62 15.56 -5.66 -4.93
C LEU A 62 16.35 -5.22 -6.17
N LEU A 63 17.65 -5.51 -6.21
CA LEU A 63 18.55 -5.08 -7.28
C LEU A 63 18.72 -6.12 -8.39
N SER A 64 18.04 -7.28 -8.29
CA SER A 64 18.02 -8.28 -9.35
C SER A 64 16.60 -8.82 -9.56
N LEU A 65 16.25 -9.15 -10.80
CA LEU A 65 14.91 -9.66 -11.12
C LEU A 65 14.63 -11.01 -10.42
N GLU A 66 15.63 -11.86 -10.31
CA GLU A 66 15.50 -13.16 -9.63
C GLU A 66 15.32 -12.98 -8.11
N GLY A 67 16.10 -12.07 -7.50
CA GLY A 67 15.92 -11.70 -6.10
C GLY A 67 14.56 -11.07 -5.83
N PHE A 68 14.07 -10.25 -6.77
CA PHE A 68 12.76 -9.61 -6.67
C PHE A 68 11.64 -10.66 -6.75
N LYS A 69 11.75 -11.62 -7.67
CA LYS A 69 10.81 -12.75 -7.72
C LYS A 69 10.80 -13.56 -6.42
N ASN A 70 11.96 -13.76 -5.80
CA ASN A 70 12.05 -14.49 -4.54
C ASN A 70 11.42 -13.71 -3.37
N LEU A 71 11.60 -12.39 -3.33
CA LEU A 71 10.90 -11.51 -2.38
C LEU A 71 9.39 -11.67 -2.46
N PHE A 72 8.84 -11.62 -3.68
CA PHE A 72 7.39 -11.70 -3.91
C PHE A 72 6.78 -13.10 -3.74
N ARG A 73 7.58 -14.12 -3.41
CA ARG A 73 7.04 -15.43 -2.98
C ARG A 73 6.46 -15.37 -1.57
N SER A 74 6.93 -14.44 -0.73
CA SER A 74 6.32 -14.17 0.57
C SER A 74 5.02 -13.39 0.37
N LYS A 75 3.96 -13.83 1.06
CA LYS A 75 2.66 -13.16 1.06
C LYS A 75 2.78 -11.73 1.62
N GLU A 76 3.61 -11.56 2.63
CA GLU A 76 3.86 -10.30 3.32
C GLU A 76 4.51 -9.29 2.38
N MET A 77 5.53 -9.71 1.62
CA MET A 77 6.21 -8.84 0.68
C MET A 77 5.37 -8.53 -0.57
N LEU A 78 4.58 -9.50 -1.03
CA LEU A 78 3.58 -9.26 -2.07
C LEU A 78 2.55 -8.20 -1.64
N LEU A 79 2.05 -8.33 -0.40
CA LEU A 79 1.14 -7.34 0.20
C LEU A 79 1.81 -5.97 0.32
N THR A 80 3.05 -5.89 0.80
CA THR A 80 3.84 -4.66 0.84
C THR A 80 3.84 -3.94 -0.51
N GLY A 81 4.09 -4.69 -1.60
CA GLY A 81 4.08 -4.13 -2.95
C GLY A 81 2.71 -3.57 -3.34
N TRP A 82 1.64 -4.31 -3.04
CA TRP A 82 0.27 -3.87 -3.30
C TRP A 82 -0.10 -2.60 -2.53
N LEU A 83 0.23 -2.52 -1.24
CA LEU A 83 -0.07 -1.36 -0.40
C LEU A 83 0.70 -0.11 -0.86
N ASN A 84 1.99 -0.26 -1.22
CA ASN A 84 2.75 0.84 -1.82
C ASN A 84 2.09 1.31 -3.13
N TYR A 85 1.69 0.38 -4.00
CA TYR A 85 1.01 0.72 -5.25
C TYR A 85 -0.28 1.52 -5.01
N LEU A 86 -1.17 1.04 -4.13
CA LEU A 86 -2.42 1.75 -3.80
C LEU A 86 -2.16 3.15 -3.24
N SER A 87 -1.18 3.28 -2.34
CA SER A 87 -0.79 4.59 -1.80
C SER A 87 -0.33 5.54 -2.90
N PHE A 88 0.58 5.09 -3.78
CA PHE A 88 1.09 5.93 -4.86
C PHE A 88 -0.02 6.35 -5.83
N CYS A 89 -0.93 5.44 -6.19
CA CYS A 89 -2.09 5.78 -7.01
C CYS A 89 -2.96 6.87 -6.35
N LEU A 90 -3.16 6.78 -5.04
CA LEU A 90 -3.97 7.75 -4.31
C LEU A 90 -3.27 9.11 -4.20
N LEU A 91 -1.96 9.13 -3.93
CA LEU A 91 -1.14 10.36 -3.88
C LEU A 91 -1.12 11.08 -5.23
N VAL A 92 -1.01 10.34 -6.33
CA VAL A 92 -1.11 10.90 -7.67
C VAL A 92 -2.51 11.45 -7.92
N GLY A 93 -3.56 10.71 -7.51
CA GLY A 93 -4.95 11.16 -7.61
C GLY A 93 -5.19 12.48 -6.87
N THR A 94 -4.68 12.63 -5.65
CA THR A 94 -4.76 13.88 -4.87
C THR A 94 -3.98 15.03 -5.49
N TRP A 95 -2.87 14.77 -6.18
CA TRP A 95 -2.09 15.83 -6.83
C TRP A 95 -2.78 16.36 -8.10
N GLN A 96 -3.60 15.54 -8.76
CA GLN A 96 -4.31 15.91 -9.98
C GLN A 96 -5.69 16.54 -9.76
N SER A 97 -6.29 16.36 -8.57
CA SER A 97 -7.64 16.84 -8.20
C SER A 97 -7.66 18.27 -7.71
#